data_AF-A0A538I5Z9-F1
#
_entry.id   AF-A0A538I5Z9-F1
#
_cell.length_a   1.000
_cell.length_b   1.000
_cell.length_c   1.000
_cell.angle_alpha   90.00
_cell.angle_beta   90.00
_cell.angle_gamma   90.00
#
_symmetry.space_group_name_H-M   'P 1'
#
loop_
_entity.id
_entity.type
_entity.pdbx_description
1 polymer ?
#
loop_
_entity_poly.entity_id
_entity_poly.type
_entity_poly.pdbx_seq_one_letter_code
_entity_poly.pdbx_strand_id
1 'polypeptide(L)' 'MLQALAVIQVLLSIALCGLILMHSGRDAGLGGLGYTPASQGGTHIVERNLTRLTVVVAILFAINCIALFHELR' A
#
# COMPACT_ATOMS: atom_id res chain seq x y z
N MET A 1 -25.35 -7.66 -0.55
CA MET A 1 -24.03 -7.71 0.12
C MET A 1 -22.90 -7.72 -0.91
N LEU A 2 -22.93 -8.63 -1.89
CA LEU A 2 -21.94 -8.77 -2.97
C LEU A 2 -21.47 -7.45 -3.64
N GLN A 3 -22.40 -6.58 -4.06
CA GLN A 3 -22.07 -5.31 -4.72
C GLN A 3 -21.24 -4.38 -3.84
N ALA A 4 -21.54 -4.33 -2.53
CA ALA A 4 -20.79 -3.50 -1.59
C ALA A 4 -19.35 -4.01 -1.41
N LEU A 5 -19.17 -5.33 -1.26
CA LEU A 5 -17.83 -5.93 -1.17
C LEU A 5 -17.04 -5.73 -2.46
N ALA A 6 -17.66 -5.88 -3.63
CA ALA A 6 -17.00 -5.64 -4.91
C ALA A 6 -16.50 -4.20 -5.05
N VAL A 7 -17.31 -3.21 -4.66
CA VAL A 7 -16.89 -1.79 -4.65
C VAL A 7 -15.74 -1.57 -3.67
N ILE A 8 -15.82 -2.12 -2.46
CA ILE A 8 -14.75 -2.00 -1.45
C ILE A 8 -13.46 -2.64 -1.95
N GLN A 9 -13.54 -3.80 -2.60
CA GLN A 9 -12.39 -4.51 -3.19
C GLN A 9 -11.66 -3.63 -4.22
N VAL A 10 -12.41 -2.94 -5.09
CA VAL A 10 -11.83 -2.02 -6.09
C VAL A 10 -11.17 -0.82 -5.41
N LEU A 11 -11.81 -0.22 -4.41
CA LEU A 11 -11.24 0.90 -3.66
C LEU A 11 -9.96 0.50 -2.91
N LEU A 12 -9.95 -0.68 -2.26
CA LEU A 12 -8.77 -1.21 -1.59
C LEU A 12 -7.64 -1.52 -2.57
N SER A 13 -7.96 -2.01 -3.78
CA SER A 13 -6.97 -2.23 -4.85
C SER A 13 -6.29 -0.93 -5.29
N ILE A 14 -7.09 0.11 -5.54
CA ILE A 14 -6.57 1.42 -5.95
C ILE A 14 -5.73 2.04 -4.82
N ALA A 15 -6.21 1.98 -3.58
CA ALA A 15 -5.49 2.46 -2.41
C ALA A 15 -4.13 1.75 -2.24
N LEU A 16 -4.10 0.41 -2.35
CA LEU A 16 -2.86 -0.36 -2.30
C LEU A 16 -1.90 0.03 -3.41
N CYS A 17 -2.39 0.12 -4.64
CA CYS A 17 -1.56 0.49 -5.77
C CYS A 17 -0.93 1.88 -5.56
N GLY A 18 -1.71 2.85 -5.10
CA GLY A 18 -1.22 4.17 -4.72
C GLY A 18 -0.16 4.12 -3.62
N LEU A 19 -0.41 3.38 -2.54
CA LEU A 19 0.52 3.25 -1.41
C LEU A 19 1.84 2.57 -1.80
N ILE A 20 1.79 1.58 -2.68
CA ILE A 20 2.99 0.90 -3.20
C ILE A 20 3.78 1.85 -4.10
N LEU A 21 3.12 2.60 -4.97
CA LEU A 21 3.80 3.59 -5.82
C LEU A 21 4.47 4.70 -4.99
N MET A 22 3.87 5.09 -3.86
CA MET A 22 4.48 6.04 -2.91
C MET A 22 5.77 5.51 -2.27
N HIS A 23 5.98 4.18 -2.21
CA HIS A 23 7.27 3.62 -1.80
C HIS A 23 8.33 3.74 -2.91
N SER A 24 7.93 3.57 -4.18
CA SER A 24 8.84 3.60 -5.35
C SER A 24 9.45 4.99 -5.62
N GLY A 25 8.78 6.07 -5.24
CA GLY A 25 9.30 7.43 -5.41
C GLY A 25 10.64 7.70 -4.69
N ARG A 26 11.03 6.87 -3.71
CA ARG A 26 12.33 6.92 -3.03
C ARG A 26 13.45 6.26 -3.85
N ASP A 27 13.14 5.16 -4.53
CA ASP A 27 14.11 4.36 -5.29
C ASP A 27 14.25 4.85 -6.75
N ALA A 28 13.37 5.75 -7.20
CA ALA A 28 13.47 6.42 -8.49
C ALA A 28 14.46 7.61 -8.44
N GLY A 29 15.59 7.53 -9.17
CA GLY A 29 16.58 8.62 -9.30
C GLY A 29 17.96 8.28 -8.68
N LEU A 30 18.70 9.29 -8.18
CA LEU A 30 20.03 9.08 -7.56
C LEU A 30 19.98 8.22 -6.28
N GLY A 31 18.86 8.22 -5.55
CA GLY A 31 18.65 7.40 -4.35
C GLY A 31 18.69 5.90 -4.64
N GLY A 32 18.14 5.47 -5.78
CA GLY A 32 18.21 4.07 -6.25
C GLY A 32 19.58 3.66 -6.80
N LEU A 33 20.46 4.63 -7.09
CA LEU A 33 21.84 4.39 -7.52
C LEU A 33 22.83 4.31 -6.34
N GLY A 34 22.33 4.32 -5.10
CA GLY A 34 23.15 4.24 -3.89
C GLY A 34 23.65 5.60 -3.37
N TYR A 35 23.22 6.72 -3.95
CA TYR A 35 23.55 8.05 -3.47
C TYR A 35 22.55 8.48 -2.39
N THR A 36 22.88 8.23 -1.12
CA THR A 36 22.06 8.69 0.02
C THR A 36 22.66 9.97 0.61
N PRO A 37 22.05 11.15 0.46
CA PRO A 37 22.50 12.35 1.15
C PRO A 37 22.43 12.13 2.67
N ALA A 38 23.44 12.56 3.42
CA ALA A 38 23.61 12.27 4.85
C ALA A 38 22.54 12.86 5.80
N SER A 39 21.50 13.52 5.26
CA SER A 39 20.47 14.25 6.01
C SER A 39 19.08 13.62 5.90
N GLN A 40 18.96 12.31 6.16
CA GLN A 40 17.70 11.53 6.15
C GLN A 40 17.00 11.42 7.53
N GLY A 41 17.27 12.33 8.47
CA GLY A 41 16.76 12.24 9.84
C GLY A 41 15.22 12.33 9.97
N GLY A 42 14.54 13.05 9.05
CA GLY A 42 13.09 13.27 9.10
C GLY A 42 12.26 12.32 8.21
N THR A 43 12.84 11.78 7.15
CA THR A 43 12.15 10.92 6.16
C THR A 43 11.94 9.49 6.65
N HIS A 44 12.80 9.00 7.55
CA HIS A 44 12.69 7.64 8.10
C HIS A 44 11.40 7.38 8.88
N ILE A 45 10.84 8.40 9.55
CA ILE A 45 9.56 8.27 10.29
C ILE A 45 8.40 8.11 9.30
N VAL A 46 8.38 8.92 8.23
CA VAL A 46 7.32 8.88 7.21
C VAL A 46 7.32 7.54 6.51
N GLU A 47 8.48 7.00 6.15
CA GLU A 47 8.60 5.70 5.48
C GLU A 47 8.09 4.56 6.34
N ARG A 48 8.49 4.50 7.61
CA ARG A 48 7.99 3.48 8.54
C ARG A 48 6.48 3.55 8.73
N ASN A 49 5.91 4.75 8.73
CA ASN A 49 4.45 4.92 8.80
C ASN A 49 3.77 4.48 7.51
N LEU A 50 4.33 4.81 6.35
CA LEU A 50 3.80 4.42 5.05
C LEU A 50 3.83 2.88 4.88
N THR A 51 4.90 2.22 5.32
CA THR A 51 4.98 0.75 5.33
C THR A 51 3.92 0.15 6.25
N ARG A 52 3.77 0.67 7.48
CA ARG A 52 2.74 0.18 8.42
C ARG A 52 1.33 0.34 7.83
N LEU A 53 1.04 1.49 7.24
CA LEU A 53 -0.25 1.75 6.60
C LEU A 53 -0.49 0.78 5.44
N THR A 54 0.51 0.58 4.58
CA THR A 54 0.42 -0.37 3.45
C THR A 54 0.14 -1.79 3.91
N VAL A 55 0.83 -2.26 4.97
CA VAL A 55 0.59 -3.58 5.55
C VAL A 55 -0.84 -3.71 6.07
N VAL A 56 -1.35 -2.69 6.78
CA VAL A 56 -2.73 -2.70 7.28
C VAL A 56 -3.73 -2.78 6.12
N VAL A 57 -3.57 -1.97 5.08
CA VAL A 57 -4.47 -1.99 3.91
C VAL A 57 -4.34 -3.30 3.13
N ALA A 58 -3.15 -3.89 3.04
CA ALA A 58 -2.93 -5.19 2.40
C ALA A 58 -3.67 -6.33 3.11
N ILE A 59 -3.66 -6.32 4.44
CA ILE A 59 -4.42 -7.30 5.24
C ILE A 59 -5.93 -7.10 5.03
N LEU A 60 -6.42 -5.85 5.04
CA LEU A 60 -7.83 -5.56 4.78
C LEU A 60 -8.27 -6.01 3.39
N PHE A 61 -7.44 -5.79 2.37
CA PHE A 61 -7.67 -6.27 1.01
C PHE A 61 -7.76 -7.79 0.94
N ALA A 62 -6.84 -8.51 1.58
CA ALA A 62 -6.88 -9.98 1.60
C ALA A 62 -8.14 -10.51 2.28
N ILE A 63 -8.54 -9.94 3.42
CA ILE A 63 -9.77 -10.30 4.13
C ILE A 63 -11.00 -10.03 3.24
N ASN A 64 -11.06 -8.88 2.58
CA ASN A 64 -12.18 -8.54 1.70
C ASN A 64 -12.25 -9.47 0.49
N CYS A 65 -11.10 -9.87 -0.07
CA CYS A 65 -11.02 -10.85 -1.15
C CYS A 65 -11.60 -12.21 -0.75
N ILE A 66 -11.28 -12.70 0.47
CA ILE A 66 -11.80 -13.96 0.99
C ILE A 66 -13.31 -13.86 1.25
N ALA A 67 -13.76 -12.75 1.83
CA ALA A 67 -15.19 -12.51 2.08
C ALA A 67 -15.99 -12.46 0.77
N LEU A 68 -15.47 -11.77 -0.26
CA LEU A 68 -16.10 -11.71 -1.57
C LEU A 68 -16.15 -13.09 -2.24
N PHE A 69 -15.09 -13.89 -2.11
CA PHE A 69 -15.07 -15.27 -2.62
C PHE A 69 -16.10 -16.16 -1.94
N HIS A 70 -16.30 -16.01 -0.63
CA HIS A 70 -17.31 -16.77 0.10
C HIS A 70 -18.74 -16.36 -0.28
N GLU A 71 -19.00 -15.06 -0.44
CA GLU A 71 -20.32 -14.52 -0.81
C GLU A 71 -20.71 -14.78 -2.27
N LEU A 72 -19.74 -15.08 -3.14
CA LEU A 72 -19.96 -15.43 -4.55
C LEU A 72 -20.41 -16.89 -4.73
N ARG A 73 -20.25 -17.72 -3.69
CA ARG A 73 -20.55 -19.15 -3.69
C ARG A 73 -22.02 -19.42 -3.37
#